data_AF-A0A1I5V7C5-F1
#
_entry.id   AF-A0A1I5V7C5-F1
#
_cell.length_a   1.000
_cell.length_b   1.000
_cell.length_c   1.000
_cell.angle_alpha   90.00
_cell.angle_beta   90.00
_cell.angle_gamma   90.00
#
_symmetry.space_group_name_H-M   'P 1'
#
loop_
_entity.id
_entity.type
_entity.pdbx_description
1 polymer ?
#
loop_
_entity_poly.entity_id
_entity_poly.type
_entity_poly.pdbx_seq_one_letter_code
_entity_poly.pdbx_strand_id
1 'polypeptide(L)' 'MSYNKKELMSLPADEKLELAEELWSSVEESLMPITNEELAFAEERLKLHEANPTEGMSLEQLKKYFAGKYGF' A
#
# COMPACT_ATOMS: atom_id res chain seq x y z
N MET A 1 13.87 15.27 -12.16
CA MET A 1 13.73 14.86 -13.57
C MET A 1 12.25 14.71 -13.87
N SER A 2 11.70 15.43 -14.86
CA SER A 2 10.30 15.23 -15.29
C SER A 2 10.29 14.09 -16.30
N TYR A 3 9.79 12.91 -15.89
CA TYR A 3 9.73 11.76 -16.79
C TYR A 3 8.67 11.97 -17.87
N ASN A 4 8.99 11.61 -19.12
CA ASN A 4 8.04 11.70 -20.22
C ASN A 4 7.01 10.57 -20.13
N LYS A 5 5.89 10.84 -19.45
CA LYS A 5 4.82 9.87 -19.24
C LYS A 5 4.26 9.26 -20.52
N LYS A 6 4.26 10.01 -21.64
CA LYS A 6 3.73 9.50 -22.92
C LYS A 6 4.58 8.37 -23.49
N GLU A 7 5.89 8.50 -23.34
CA GLU A 7 6.89 7.54 -23.82
C GLU A 7 6.83 6.23 -23.01
N LEU A 8 6.75 6.34 -21.68
CA LEU A 8 6.57 5.17 -20.79
C LEU A 8 5.27 4.42 -21.08
N MET A 9 4.19 5.14 -21.41
CA MET A 9 2.90 4.52 -21.73
C MET A 9 2.88 3.90 -23.13
N SER A 10 3.81 4.28 -24.02
CA SER A 10 3.95 3.68 -25.36
C SER A 10 4.77 2.39 -25.38
N LEU A 11 5.43 2.02 -24.28
CA LEU A 11 6.20 0.78 -24.20
C LEU A 11 5.32 -0.47 -24.42
N PRO A 12 5.83 -1.52 -25.07
CA PRO A 12 5.23 -2.86 -25.09
C PRO A 12 4.95 -3.38 -23.68
N ALA A 13 4.03 -4.34 -23.57
CA ALA A 13 3.64 -4.90 -22.27
C ALA A 13 4.83 -5.54 -21.53
N ASP A 14 5.69 -6.25 -22.24
CA ASP A 14 6.84 -6.94 -21.66
C ASP A 14 7.88 -5.94 -21.12
N GLU A 15 8.18 -4.89 -21.87
CA GLU A 15 9.09 -3.82 -21.44
C GLU A 15 8.54 -3.02 -20.24
N LYS A 16 7.21 -2.88 -20.14
CA LYS A 16 6.58 -2.27 -18.96
C LYS A 16 6.73 -3.12 -17.71
N LEU A 17 6.65 -4.44 -17.86
CA LEU A 17 6.82 -5.36 -16.73
C LEU A 17 8.26 -5.34 -16.26
N GLU A 18 9.22 -5.44 -17.17
CA GLU A 18 10.66 -5.39 -16.86
C GLU A 18 11.03 -4.06 -16.19
N LEU A 19 10.53 -2.93 -16.70
CA LEU A 19 10.74 -1.62 -16.07
C LEU A 19 10.10 -1.54 -14.67
N ALA A 20 8.91 -2.11 -14.48
CA ALA A 20 8.26 -2.12 -13.17
C ALA A 20 9.05 -2.97 -12.16
N GLU A 21 9.60 -4.11 -12.58
CA GLU A 21 10.46 -4.96 -11.78
C GLU A 21 11.76 -4.24 -11.41
N GLU A 22 12.44 -3.62 -12.37
CA GLU A 22 13.67 -2.86 -12.13
C GLU A 22 13.44 -1.69 -11.16
N LEU A 23 12.35 -0.93 -11.36
CA LEU A 23 11.97 0.14 -10.45
C LEU A 23 11.65 -0.39 -9.06
N TRP A 24 10.94 -1.51 -8.94
CA TRP A 24 10.62 -2.12 -7.66
C TRP A 24 11.87 -2.60 -6.91
N SER A 25 12.78 -3.28 -7.61
CA SER A 25 14.07 -3.72 -7.06
C SER A 25 14.99 -2.56 -6.72
N SER A 26 14.91 -1.44 -7.43
CA SER A 26 15.70 -0.23 -7.12
C SER A 26 15.26 0.50 -5.85
N VAL A 27 14.06 0.22 -5.34
CA VAL A 27 13.48 0.89 -4.15
C VAL A 27 13.91 0.21 -2.84
N GLU A 28 14.57 -0.95 -2.89
CA GLU A 28 14.87 -1.78 -1.71
C GLU A 28 15.91 -1.20 -0.72
N GLU A 29 16.61 -0.11 -1.04
CA GLU A 29 17.62 0.47 -0.14
C GLU A 29 17.17 1.69 0.67
N SER A 30 15.91 2.13 0.54
CA SER A 30 15.36 3.23 1.35
C SER A 30 14.00 2.92 1.96
N LEU A 31 13.82 1.70 2.46
CA LEU A 31 12.79 1.47 3.47
C LEU A 31 13.10 2.42 4.63
N MET A 32 12.40 3.55 4.67
CA MET A 32 12.48 4.45 5.81
C MET A 32 12.19 3.60 7.05
N PRO A 33 13.03 3.68 8.10
CA PRO A 33 12.79 2.92 9.30
C PRO A 33 11.37 3.24 9.77
N ILE A 34 10.61 2.19 10.07
CA ILE A 34 9.26 2.35 10.62
C ILE A 34 9.33 3.34 11.79
N THR A 35 8.47 4.35 11.76
CA THR A 35 8.45 5.34 12.83
C THR A 35 7.94 4.70 14.11
N ASN A 36 8.34 5.24 15.27
CA ASN A 36 7.81 4.75 16.55
C ASN A 36 6.28 4.90 16.64
N GLU A 37 5.69 5.87 15.91
CA GLU A 37 4.24 6.06 15.83
C GLU A 37 3.56 4.92 15.05
N GLU A 38 4.10 4.54 13.90
CA GLU A 38 3.61 3.42 13.10
C GLU A 38 3.77 2.09 13.83
N LEU A 39 4.88 1.90 14.55
CA LEU A 39 5.11 0.73 15.39
C LEU A 39 4.08 0.66 16.52
N ALA A 40 3.86 1.76 17.25
CA ALA A 40 2.89 1.82 18.34
C ALA A 40 1.46 1.56 17.84
N PHE A 41 1.10 2.10 16.67
CA PHE A 41 -0.18 1.83 16.03
C PHE A 41 -0.35 0.35 15.67
N ALA A 42 0.68 -0.27 15.07
CA ALA A 42 0.66 -1.68 14.73
C ALA A 42 0.52 -2.57 15.99
N GLU A 43 1.23 -2.25 17.06
CA GLU A 43 1.13 -2.94 18.35
C GLU A 43 -0.25 -2.78 19.00
N GLU A 44 -0.83 -1.59 18.97
CA GLU A 44 -2.20 -1.35 19.47
C GLU A 44 -3.21 -2.19 18.70
N ARG A 45 -3.13 -2.17 17.37
CA ARG A 45 -4.00 -2.98 16.51
C ARG A 45 -3.84 -4.47 16.75
N LEU A 46 -2.59 -4.92 16.95
CA LEU A 46 -2.29 -6.31 17.27
C LEU A 46 -2.90 -6.71 18.61
N LYS A 47 -2.72 -5.90 19.66
CA LYS A 47 -3.31 -6.14 20.99
C LYS A 47 -4.83 -6.19 20.95
N LEU A 48 -5.48 -5.30 20.20
CA LEU A 48 -6.94 -5.31 20.02
C LEU A 48 -7.40 -6.61 19.33
N HIS A 49 -6.70 -7.03 18.29
CA HIS A 49 -6.97 -8.29 17.60
C HIS A 49 -6.69 -9.51 18.48
N GLU A 50 -5.62 -9.53 19.26
CA GLU A 50 -5.33 -10.64 20.20
C GLU A 50 -6.37 -10.72 21.32
N ALA A 51 -6.84 -9.57 21.83
CA ALA A 51 -7.88 -9.49 22.85
C ALA A 51 -9.24 -9.97 22.31
N ASN A 52 -9.58 -9.60 21.08
CA ASN A 52 -10.81 -10.03 20.41
C ASN A 52 -10.54 -10.38 18.94
N PRO A 53 -10.14 -11.63 18.63
CA PRO A 53 -9.78 -12.03 17.26
C PRO A 53 -10.94 -11.96 16.26
N THR A 54 -12.18 -11.97 16.76
CA THR A 54 -13.39 -11.82 15.96
C THR A 54 -13.82 -10.36 15.80
N GLU A 55 -13.16 -9.43 16.50
CA GLU A 55 -13.44 -8.00 16.43
C GLU A 55 -12.59 -7.36 15.34
N GLY A 56 -13.25 -7.12 14.22
CA GLY A 56 -12.68 -6.59 13.00
C GLY A 56 -13.80 -6.38 12.00
N MET A 57 -13.55 -5.59 10.98
CA MET A 57 -14.51 -5.44 9.89
C MET A 57 -14.11 -6.34 8.73
N SER A 58 -15.07 -7.04 8.15
CA SER A 58 -14.83 -7.75 6.90
C SER A 58 -14.41 -6.75 5.81
N LEU A 59 -13.73 -7.24 4.78
CA LEU A 59 -13.33 -6.41 3.65
C LEU A 59 -14.53 -5.69 3.01
N GLU A 60 -15.71 -6.30 3.02
CA GLU A 60 -16.95 -5.67 2.55
C GLU A 60 -17.41 -4.52 3.45
N GLN A 61 -17.31 -4.69 4.77
CA GLN A 61 -17.64 -3.63 5.73
C GLN A 61 -16.66 -2.46 5.63
N LEU A 62 -15.38 -2.73 5.41
CA LEU A 62 -14.36 -1.70 5.14
C LEU A 62 -14.70 -0.90 3.88
N LYS A 63 -15.01 -1.59 2.77
CA LYS A 63 -15.41 -0.94 1.51
C LYS A 63 -16.65 -0.06 1.69
N LYS A 64 -17.67 -0.54 2.41
CA LYS A 64 -18.87 0.25 2.71
C LYS A 64 -18.57 1.46 3.58
N TYR A 65 -17.72 1.33 4.59
CA TYR A 65 -17.32 2.45 5.44
C TYR A 65 -16.64 3.57 4.64
N PHE A 66 -15.70 3.22 3.75
CA PHE A 66 -15.00 4.20 2.92
C PHE A 66 -15.90 4.79 1.82
N ALA A 67 -16.78 4.00 1.20
CA ALA A 67 -17.77 4.52 0.24
C ALA A 67 -18.72 5.53 0.90
N GLY A 68 -19.21 5.26 2.11
CA GLY A 68 -20.07 6.18 2.85
C GLY A 68 -19.36 7.44 3.36
N LYS A 69 -18.07 7.34 3.69
CA LYS A 69 -17.28 8.46 4.23
C LYS A 69 -16.71 9.37 3.15
N TYR A 70 -16.38 8.84 1.97
CA TYR A 70 -15.69 9.58 0.90
C TYR A 70 -16.46 9.64 -0.43
N GLY A 71 -17.62 8.98 -0.53
CA GLY A 71 -18.55 9.14 -1.66
C GLY A 71 -18.01 8.65 -3.02
N PHE A 72 -17.36 7.50 -3.04
CA PHE A 72 -16.98 6.84 -4.31
C PHE A 72 -18.13 6.01 -4.88
#